data_AF-A0A7I9V7Z9-F1
#
_entry.id   AF-A0A7I9V7Z9-F1
#
_cell.length_a   1.000
_cell.length_b   1.000
_cell.length_c   1.000
_cell.angle_alpha   90.00
_cell.angle_beta   90.00
_cell.angle_gamma   90.00
#
_symmetry.space_group_name_H-M   'P 1'
#
loop_
_entity.id
_entity.type
_entity.pdbx_description
1 polymer ?
#
loop_
_entity_poly.entity_id
_entity_poly.type
_entity_poly.pdbx_seq_one_letter_code
_entity_poly.pdbx_strand_id
1 'polypeptide(L)'
;MTTRISVGQHEALMLLASEQPDPAIQEQMALVTTYEGPATMARLDVPSSGRVRQKDGPCPSAIAVVDGSGELVGELILWIANGRIETVEQTWYSAESPKALPSRESVATYGDLGFCSR
;
A
#
# COMPACT_ATOMS: atom_id res chain seq x y z
N MET A 1 -13.64 -9.15 9.76
CA MET A 1 -14.31 -9.37 8.46
C MET A 1 -13.22 -9.31 7.41
N THR A 2 -13.07 -10.38 6.65
CA THR A 2 -12.04 -10.52 5.62
C THR A 2 -12.60 -10.01 4.30
N THR A 3 -11.86 -9.12 3.63
CA THR A 3 -12.25 -8.49 2.37
C THR A 3 -11.34 -8.98 1.25
N ARG A 4 -11.91 -9.33 0.10
CA ARG A 4 -11.15 -9.73 -1.08
C ARG A 4 -10.58 -8.50 -1.79
N ILE A 5 -9.33 -8.60 -2.22
CA ILE A 5 -8.65 -7.56 -3.00
C ILE A 5 -9.07 -7.70 -4.47
N SER A 6 -9.51 -6.59 -5.06
CA SER A 6 -9.80 -6.52 -6.50
C SER A 6 -8.51 -6.44 -7.32
N VAL A 7 -8.59 -6.70 -8.62
CA VAL A 7 -7.41 -6.58 -9.52
C VAL A 7 -6.80 -5.19 -9.44
N GLY A 8 -7.61 -4.14 -9.53
CA GLY A 8 -7.12 -2.76 -9.45
C GLY A 8 -6.50 -2.42 -8.08
N GLN A 9 -7.01 -2.98 -6.98
CA GLN A 9 -6.38 -2.82 -5.67
C GLN A 9 -5.05 -3.55 -5.58
N HIS A 10 -4.98 -4.77 -6.11
CA HIS A 10 -3.72 -5.53 -6.15
C HIS A 10 -2.65 -4.80 -6.97
N GLU A 11 -3.03 -4.21 -8.11
CA GLU A 11 -2.13 -3.39 -8.92
C GLU A 11 -1.63 -2.14 -8.17
N ALA A 12 -2.47 -1.47 -7.38
CA ALA A 12 -2.04 -0.36 -6.52
C ALA A 12 -1.04 -0.82 -5.44
N LEU A 13 -1.31 -1.96 -4.82
CA LEU A 13 -0.41 -2.55 -3.82
C LEU A 13 0.94 -2.97 -4.44
N MET A 14 0.93 -3.49 -5.66
CA MET A 14 2.16 -3.83 -6.39
C MET A 14 2.98 -2.59 -6.74
N LEU A 15 2.33 -1.46 -7.07
CA LEU A 15 3.03 -0.18 -7.23
C LEU A 15 3.68 0.28 -5.92
N LEU A 16 2.99 0.17 -4.78
CA LEU A 16 3.58 0.49 -3.47
C LEU A 16 4.79 -0.39 -3.17
N ALA A 17 4.71 -1.68 -3.51
CA ALA A 17 5.79 -2.63 -3.31
C ALA A 17 7.00 -2.37 -4.23
N SER A 18 6.79 -1.87 -5.44
CA SER A 18 7.89 -1.55 -6.36
C SER A 18 8.75 -0.36 -5.91
N GLU A 19 8.16 0.54 -5.11
CA GLU A 19 8.89 1.67 -4.50
C GLU A 19 9.78 1.25 -3.32
N GLN A 20 9.72 -0.02 -2.91
CA GLN A 20 10.51 -0.54 -1.81
C GLN A 20 11.80 -1.20 -2.31
N PRO A 21 12.94 -0.99 -1.63
CA PRO A 21 14.24 -1.49 -2.08
C PRO A 21 14.42 -3.01 -1.90
N ASP A 22 13.59 -3.65 -1.06
CA ASP A 22 13.72 -5.08 -0.76
C ASP A 22 12.85 -5.92 -1.71
N PRO A 23 13.45 -6.78 -2.56
CA PRO A 23 12.68 -7.61 -3.49
C PRO A 23 11.72 -8.58 -2.79
N ALA A 24 11.99 -8.98 -1.54
CA ALA A 24 11.09 -9.84 -0.78
C ALA A 24 9.73 -9.18 -0.50
N ILE A 25 9.66 -7.84 -0.53
CA ILE A 25 8.40 -7.09 -0.41
C ILE A 25 7.52 -7.32 -1.63
N GLN A 26 8.09 -7.23 -2.84
CA GLN A 26 7.34 -7.48 -4.07
C GLN A 26 6.87 -8.93 -4.17
N GLU A 27 7.73 -9.88 -3.79
CA GLU A 27 7.38 -11.31 -3.72
C GLU A 27 6.23 -11.56 -2.72
N GLN A 28 6.27 -10.95 -1.54
CA GLN A 28 5.20 -11.05 -0.56
C GLN A 28 3.90 -10.43 -1.06
N MET A 29 3.99 -9.21 -1.61
CA MET A 29 2.81 -8.47 -2.08
C MET A 29 2.09 -9.19 -3.22
N ALA A 30 2.83 -9.85 -4.12
CA ALA A 30 2.27 -10.62 -5.22
C ALA A 30 1.37 -11.80 -4.76
N LEU A 31 1.54 -12.26 -3.51
CA LEU A 31 0.75 -13.35 -2.94
C LEU A 31 -0.50 -12.87 -2.18
N VAL A 32 -0.65 -11.57 -1.97
CA VAL A 32 -1.72 -10.99 -1.17
C VAL A 32 -3.02 -10.96 -1.96
N THR A 33 -4.06 -11.61 -1.43
CA THR A 33 -5.38 -11.72 -2.07
C THR A 33 -6.54 -11.21 -1.21
N THR A 34 -6.31 -11.03 0.08
CA THR A 34 -7.31 -10.53 1.03
C THR A 34 -6.67 -9.63 2.07
N TYR A 35 -7.49 -8.82 2.74
CA TYR A 35 -7.11 -8.06 3.91
C TYR A 35 -8.21 -8.10 4.97
N GLU A 36 -7.85 -7.76 6.20
CA GLU A 36 -8.77 -7.61 7.33
C GLU A 36 -8.69 -6.21 7.92
N GLY A 37 -9.80 -5.75 8.51
CA GLY A 37 -9.87 -4.45 9.16
C GLY A 37 -10.33 -3.33 8.21
N PRO A 38 -10.30 -2.07 8.68
CA PRO A 38 -10.69 -0.91 7.89
C PRO A 38 -9.63 -0.60 6.81
N ALA A 39 -10.03 0.09 5.75
CA ALA A 39 -9.11 0.52 4.68
C ALA A 39 -7.97 1.41 5.20
N THR A 40 -8.21 2.15 6.28
CA THR A 40 -7.19 2.99 6.92
C THR A 40 -6.08 2.20 7.60
N MET A 41 -6.33 0.94 7.99
CA MET A 41 -5.36 0.03 8.63
C MET A 41 -5.64 -1.40 8.20
N ALA A 42 -5.39 -1.69 6.92
CA ALA A 42 -5.72 -2.96 6.29
C ALA A 42 -4.63 -4.00 6.56
N ARG A 43 -4.90 -4.96 7.44
CA ARG A 43 -3.99 -6.07 7.71
C ARG A 43 -4.00 -7.04 6.53
N LEU A 44 -2.86 -7.23 5.88
CA LEU A 44 -2.77 -8.07 4.69
C LEU A 44 -2.61 -9.54 5.07
N ASP A 45 -3.33 -10.42 4.38
CA ASP A 45 -3.08 -11.86 4.47
C ASP A 45 -1.93 -12.22 3.52
N VAL A 46 -0.75 -12.46 4.10
CA VAL A 46 0.48 -12.76 3.38
C VAL A 46 0.82 -14.24 3.58
N PRO A 47 0.60 -15.09 2.57
CA PRO A 47 0.99 -16.49 2.62
C PRO A 47 2.48 -16.66 2.89
N SER A 48 2.87 -17.83 3.41
CA SER A 48 4.27 -18.11 3.75
C SER A 48 5.22 -17.93 2.55
N SER A 49 6.12 -16.96 2.67
CA SER A 49 7.14 -16.58 1.69
C SER A 49 8.45 -16.16 2.37
N GLY A 50 9.45 -15.74 1.58
CA GLY A 50 10.74 -15.23 2.05
C GLY A 50 10.60 -14.06 3.04
N ARG A 51 11.58 -13.85 3.91
CA ARG A 51 11.55 -12.75 4.90
C ARG A 51 12.06 -11.45 4.29
N VAL A 52 11.35 -10.36 4.59
CA VAL A 52 11.80 -8.98 4.36
C VAL A 52 12.93 -8.67 5.33
N ARG A 53 14.02 -8.06 4.82
CA ARG A 53 15.21 -7.63 5.55
C ARG A 53 15.05 -6.24 6.17
N GLN A 54 14.07 -5.48 5.70
CA GLN A 54 13.73 -4.17 6.24
C GLN A 54 13.36 -4.26 7.72
N LYS A 55 13.64 -3.17 8.46
CA LYS A 55 13.29 -3.06 9.88
C LYS A 55 11.77 -3.02 10.06
N ASP A 56 11.33 -3.48 11.22
CA ASP A 56 9.95 -3.36 11.64
C ASP A 56 9.53 -1.89 11.74
N GLY A 57 8.26 -1.62 11.41
CA GLY A 57 7.68 -0.28 11.32
C GLY A 57 7.26 0.11 9.91
N PRO A 58 6.95 1.40 9.69
CA PRO A 58 6.53 1.89 8.39
C PRO A 58 7.72 1.91 7.42
N CYS A 59 7.45 1.52 6.18
CA CYS A 59 8.38 1.65 5.08
C CYS A 59 8.64 3.13 4.74
N PRO A 60 9.86 3.49 4.30
CA PRO A 60 10.23 4.88 4.06
C PRO A 60 9.57 5.46 2.81
N SER A 61 9.21 4.62 1.83
CA SER A 61 8.52 5.04 0.62
C SER A 61 7.01 4.80 0.75
N ALA A 62 6.24 5.82 0.38
CA ALA A 62 4.79 5.77 0.24
C ALA A 62 4.40 6.11 -1.21
N ILE A 63 3.19 5.74 -1.62
CA ILE A 63 2.60 6.20 -2.88
C ILE A 63 1.44 7.15 -2.60
N ALA A 64 1.27 8.16 -3.45
CA ALA A 64 0.20 9.12 -3.34
C ALA A 64 -1.14 8.47 -3.69
N VAL A 65 -2.19 8.80 -2.95
CA VAL A 65 -3.59 8.52 -3.31
C VAL A 65 -4.19 9.80 -3.87
N VAL A 66 -4.77 9.70 -5.06
CA VAL A 66 -5.35 10.85 -5.78
C VAL A 66 -6.84 10.64 -6.06
N ASP A 67 -7.57 11.75 -6.14
CA ASP A 67 -8.97 11.72 -6.57
C ASP A 67 -9.11 11.76 -8.11
N GLY A 68 -10.36 11.79 -8.61
CA GLY A 68 -10.65 11.82 -10.04
C GLY A 68 -10.19 13.09 -10.77
N SER A 69 -9.80 14.14 -10.04
CA SER A 69 -9.19 15.35 -10.59
C SER A 69 -7.65 15.30 -10.61
N GLY A 70 -7.07 14.30 -9.94
CA GLY A 70 -5.63 14.17 -9.72
C GLY A 70 -5.12 14.88 -8.46
N GLU A 71 -6.01 15.38 -7.61
CA GLU A 71 -5.62 16.04 -6.35
C GLU A 71 -5.15 15.00 -5.32
N LEU A 72 -4.09 15.31 -4.58
CA LEU A 72 -3.56 14.48 -3.49
C LEU A 72 -4.55 14.45 -2.33
N VAL A 73 -5.12 13.27 -2.07
CA VAL A 73 -6.12 13.07 -1.00
C VAL A 73 -5.65 12.13 0.11
N GLY A 74 -4.43 11.60 0.01
CA GLY A 74 -3.84 10.74 1.04
C GLY A 74 -2.61 9.99 0.52
N GLU A 75 -2.18 8.99 1.26
CA GLU A 75 -1.02 8.15 0.95
C GLU A 75 -1.30 6.69 1.32
N LEU A 76 -0.61 5.77 0.63
CA LEU A 76 -0.48 4.39 1.07
C LEU A 76 0.90 4.13 1.65
N ILE A 77 0.94 3.60 2.86
CA ILE A 77 2.15 3.30 3.63
C ILE A 77 2.16 1.81 3.94
N LEU A 78 3.28 1.14 3.64
CA LEU A 78 3.47 -0.26 3.95
C LEU A 78 4.08 -0.42 5.35
N TRP A 79 3.59 -1.37 6.14
CA TRP A 79 4.11 -1.70 7.47
C TRP A 79 4.71 -3.09 7.50
N ILE A 80 5.92 -3.20 8.06
CA ILE A 80 6.65 -4.45 8.25
C ILE A 80 6.66 -4.82 9.73
N ALA A 81 6.42 -6.09 10.04
CA ALA A 81 6.62 -6.65 11.37
C ALA A 81 7.22 -8.05 11.28
N ASN A 82 8.25 -8.33 12.09
CA ASN A 82 8.93 -9.61 12.15
C ASN A 82 9.39 -10.13 10.77
N GLY A 83 9.84 -9.23 9.89
CA GLY A 83 10.28 -9.54 8.53
C GLY A 83 9.16 -9.98 7.57
N ARG A 84 7.92 -9.54 7.81
CA ARG A 84 6.79 -9.73 6.90
C ARG A 84 6.00 -8.43 6.74
N ILE A 85 5.38 -8.27 5.58
CA ILE A 85 4.30 -7.32 5.38
C ILE A 85 3.19 -7.66 6.37
N GLU A 86 2.78 -6.68 7.16
CA GLU A 86 1.72 -6.85 8.15
C GLU A 86 0.47 -6.07 7.75
N THR A 87 0.64 -4.78 7.45
CA THR A 87 -0.46 -3.84 7.26
C THR A 87 -0.14 -2.88 6.11
N VAL A 88 -1.18 -2.44 5.42
CA VAL A 88 -1.14 -1.22 4.62
C VAL A 88 -2.02 -0.18 5.30
N GLU A 89 -1.42 0.96 5.59
CA GLU A 89 -2.12 2.13 6.10
C GLU A 89 -2.49 3.04 4.93
N GLN A 90 -3.74 3.52 4.95
CA GLN A 90 -4.21 4.55 4.04
C GLN A 90 -4.50 5.81 4.82
N THR A 91 -3.64 6.82 4.67
CA THR A 91 -3.88 8.15 5.21
C THR A 91 -4.90 8.88 4.34
N TRP A 92 -5.55 9.91 4.89
CA TRP A 92 -6.48 10.74 4.15
C TRP A 92 -6.37 12.20 4.58
N TYR A 93 -6.50 13.10 3.60
CA TYR A 93 -6.50 14.55 3.78
C TYR A 93 -7.88 15.16 3.51
N SER A 94 -8.82 14.34 3.03
CA SER A 94 -10.22 14.73 2.82
C SER A 94 -11.00 14.73 4.14
N ALA A 95 -12.25 15.21 4.09
CA ALA A 95 -13.14 15.21 5.26
C ALA A 95 -13.68 13.80 5.60
N GLU A 96 -13.77 12.91 4.61
CA GLU A 96 -14.31 11.56 4.79
C GLU A 96 -13.21 10.51 4.80
N SER A 97 -13.24 9.60 5.78
CA SER A 97 -12.32 8.46 5.82
C SER A 97 -12.55 7.50 4.65
N PRO A 98 -11.48 6.90 4.10
CA PRO A 98 -11.61 5.94 3.01
C PRO A 98 -12.36 4.69 3.45
N LYS A 99 -13.22 4.18 2.56
CA LYS A 99 -14.05 2.98 2.81
C LYS A 99 -13.45 1.71 2.21
N ALA A 100 -12.47 1.84 1.33
CA ALA A 100 -11.79 0.75 0.65
C ALA A 100 -10.37 1.17 0.27
N LEU A 101 -9.46 0.20 0.14
CA LEU A 101 -8.14 0.43 -0.46
C LEU A 101 -8.29 0.99 -1.89
N PRO A 102 -7.41 1.89 -2.32
CA PRO A 102 -7.52 2.52 -3.63
C PRO A 102 -7.17 1.53 -4.74
N SER A 103 -7.73 1.76 -5.93
CA SER A 103 -7.35 1.07 -7.15
C SER A 103 -6.14 1.74 -7.82
N ARG A 104 -5.54 1.04 -8.80
CA ARG A 104 -4.40 1.53 -9.58
C ARG A 104 -4.60 2.91 -10.19
N GLU A 105 -5.83 3.22 -10.61
CA GLU A 105 -6.19 4.52 -11.21
C GLU A 105 -6.18 5.68 -10.21
N SER A 106 -6.24 5.39 -8.90
CA SER A 106 -6.30 6.38 -7.82
C SER A 106 -4.98 6.46 -7.05
N VAL A 107 -3.89 5.94 -7.61
CA VAL A 107 -2.55 6.03 -7.02
C VAL A 107 -1.50 6.47 -8.02
N ALA A 108 -0.53 7.22 -7.54
CA ALA A 108 0.57 7.76 -8.33
C ALA A 108 1.87 7.72 -7.52
N THR A 109 3.02 7.66 -8.22
CA THR A 109 4.29 7.96 -7.56
C THR A 109 4.40 9.48 -7.39
N TYR A 110 5.19 9.92 -6.40
CA TYR A 110 5.43 11.35 -6.23
C TYR A 110 6.12 11.98 -7.45
N GLY A 111 6.95 11.21 -8.16
CA GLY A 111 7.54 11.63 -9.43
C GLY A 111 6.51 11.94 -10.52
N ASP A 112 5.44 11.14 -10.61
CA ASP A 112 4.34 11.36 -11.57
C ASP A 112 3.58 12.65 -11.29
N LEU A 113 3.51 13.05 -10.02
CA LEU A 113 2.86 14.28 -9.56
C LEU A 113 3.77 15.52 -9.67
N GLY A 114 4.98 15.38 -10.19
CA GLY A 114 5.96 16.46 -10.28
C GLY A 114 6.61 16.85 -8.95
N PHE A 115 6.46 16.01 -7.92
CA PHE A 115 7.21 16.14 -6.67
C PHE A 115 8.51 15.32 -6.77
N CYS A 116 9.66 15.94 -6.50
CA CYS A 116 10.88 15.17 -6.34
C CYS A 116 10.74 14.25 -5.11
N SER A 117 11.03 12.96 -5.28
CA SER A 117 11.20 12.03 -4.16
C SER A 117 12.32 12.53 -3.25
N ARG A 118 12.08 12.52 -1.92
CA ARG A 118 13.08 12.89 -0.91
C ARG A 118 14.07 11.76 -0.70
#